data_AF-A0A267A9N5-F1
#
_entry.id   AF-A0A267A9N5-F1
#
_cell.length_a   1.000
_cell.length_b   1.000
_cell.length_c   1.000
_cell.angle_alpha   90.00
_cell.angle_beta   90.00
_cell.angle_gamma   90.00
#
_symmetry.space_group_name_H-M   'P 1'
#
loop_
_entity.id
_entity.type
_entity.pdbx_description
1 polymer ?
#
loop_
_entity_poly.entity_id
_entity_poly.type
_entity_poly.pdbx_seq_one_letter_code
_entity_poly.pdbx_strand_id
1 'polypeptide(L)'
;MKRWQQTALFALCTFGSGSNAMANLAFNGTLVEPPPCTINSGSNIDIDFDNVGISTIDGVNNRKAVNYTINCTAGTLPWAMRLTVQGTATTFDSAAVQSSVAGLGIRLLRNDVPFVLNTPVLINPSSPPLLQAVLVKDTGSSLALVGFTASATLLAYYQ
;
A
#
# COMPACT_ATOMS: atom_id res chain seq x y z
N MET A 1 -92.24 -16.00 -46.37
CA MET A 1 -91.82 -14.92 -47.30
C MET A 1 -90.44 -14.47 -46.82
N LYS A 2 -89.36 -14.95 -47.45
CA LYS A 2 -88.59 -14.34 -48.56
C LYS A 2 -87.53 -13.34 -48.03
N ARG A 3 -86.28 -13.54 -48.50
CA ARG A 3 -85.15 -12.58 -48.64
C ARG A 3 -84.29 -12.34 -47.39
N TRP A 4 -82.96 -12.23 -47.41
CA TRP A 4 -81.95 -12.07 -48.48
C TRP A 4 -80.54 -12.20 -47.84
N GLN A 5 -79.57 -12.83 -48.50
CA GLN A 5 -78.16 -12.91 -48.06
C GLN A 5 -77.40 -11.59 -48.22
N GLN A 6 -76.67 -11.10 -47.20
CA GLN A 6 -75.52 -10.22 -47.46
C GLN A 6 -74.34 -10.56 -46.53
N THR A 7 -73.26 -10.98 -47.19
CA THR A 7 -71.89 -11.11 -46.70
C THR A 7 -71.31 -9.76 -46.27
N ALA A 8 -70.67 -9.69 -45.11
CA ALA A 8 -69.72 -8.63 -44.78
C ALA A 8 -68.53 -9.22 -44.01
N LEU A 9 -67.38 -9.21 -44.67
CA LEU A 9 -66.07 -9.60 -44.16
C LEU A 9 -65.58 -8.47 -43.23
N PHE A 10 -65.45 -8.72 -41.93
CA PHE A 10 -64.80 -7.78 -41.00
C PHE A 10 -63.47 -8.38 -40.56
N ALA A 11 -62.38 -7.85 -41.12
CA ALA A 11 -61.01 -8.12 -40.67
C ALA A 11 -60.80 -7.47 -39.29
N LEU A 12 -60.66 -8.29 -38.24
CA LEU A 12 -60.33 -7.83 -36.91
C LEU A 12 -58.81 -7.60 -36.83
N CYS A 13 -58.38 -6.34 -36.83
CA CYS A 13 -56.99 -5.97 -36.57
C CYS A 13 -56.57 -6.47 -35.18
N THR A 14 -55.52 -7.29 -35.12
CA THR A 14 -54.85 -7.68 -33.89
C THR A 14 -54.19 -6.46 -33.25
N PHE A 15 -54.73 -5.99 -32.13
CA PHE A 15 -54.07 -5.00 -31.28
C PHE A 15 -52.85 -5.67 -30.62
N GLY A 16 -51.65 -5.35 -31.13
CA GLY A 16 -50.41 -5.66 -30.43
C GLY A 16 -50.29 -4.79 -29.19
N SER A 17 -50.43 -5.37 -28.01
CA SER A 17 -50.13 -4.70 -26.75
C SER A 17 -48.60 -4.54 -26.63
N GLY A 18 -48.10 -3.31 -26.77
CA GLY A 18 -46.72 -2.98 -26.42
C GLY A 18 -46.55 -3.03 -24.90
N SER A 19 -45.76 -3.98 -24.41
CA SER A 19 -45.39 -4.05 -22.99
C SER A 19 -44.40 -2.93 -22.68
N ASN A 20 -44.87 -1.82 -22.10
CA ASN A 20 -43.99 -0.80 -21.52
C ASN A 20 -43.53 -1.29 -20.15
N ALA A 21 -42.42 -2.03 -20.08
CA ALA A 21 -41.74 -2.31 -18.83
C ALA A 21 -40.86 -1.10 -18.47
N MET A 22 -41.41 -0.15 -17.71
CA MET A 22 -40.61 0.90 -17.06
C MET A 22 -40.18 0.42 -15.68
N ALA A 23 -39.02 -0.22 -15.60
CA ALA A 23 -38.41 -0.56 -14.32
C ALA A 23 -37.71 0.68 -13.75
N ASN A 24 -38.24 1.24 -12.67
CA ASN A 24 -37.55 2.28 -11.90
C ASN A 24 -36.64 1.60 -10.88
N LEU A 25 -35.33 1.65 -11.11
CA LEU A 25 -34.31 1.16 -10.19
C LEU A 25 -33.71 2.37 -9.45
N ALA A 26 -33.83 2.38 -8.12
CA ALA A 26 -33.23 3.40 -7.27
C ALA A 26 -32.14 2.77 -6.41
N PHE A 27 -30.92 3.32 -6.48
CA PHE A 27 -29.82 2.97 -5.59
C PHE A 27 -29.69 4.05 -4.52
N ASN A 28 -29.76 3.64 -3.26
CA ASN A 28 -29.40 4.47 -2.11
C ASN A 28 -28.26 3.80 -1.36
N GLY A 29 -27.33 4.61 -0.86
CA GLY A 29 -26.19 4.15 -0.08
C GLY A 29 -25.54 5.31 0.67
N THR A 30 -24.53 5.00 1.48
CA THR A 30 -23.68 5.97 2.18
C THR A 30 -22.24 5.78 1.74
N LEU A 31 -21.55 6.88 1.46
CA LEU A 31 -20.12 6.89 1.22
C LEU A 31 -19.42 7.18 2.55
N VAL A 32 -18.57 6.26 2.99
CA VAL A 32 -17.75 6.44 4.19
C VAL A 32 -16.29 6.34 3.77
N GLU A 33 -15.54 7.43 3.98
CA GLU A 33 -14.13 7.51 3.58
C GLU A 33 -13.21 7.14 4.75
N PRO A 34 -12.04 6.54 4.46
CA PRO A 34 -11.01 6.32 5.47
C PRO A 34 -10.52 7.65 6.06
N PRO A 35 -10.28 7.73 7.38
CA PRO A 35 -9.79 8.96 8.01
C PRO A 35 -8.35 9.25 7.57
N PRO A 36 -7.96 10.53 7.39
CA PRO A 36 -6.59 10.89 7.05
C PRO A 36 -5.59 10.39 8.10
N CYS A 37 -4.42 9.92 7.63
CA CYS A 37 -3.30 9.52 8.47
C CYS A 37 -2.03 10.30 8.12
N THR A 38 -1.15 10.45 9.10
CA THR A 38 0.19 11.00 8.94
C THR A 38 1.22 10.04 9.51
N ILE A 39 2.34 9.89 8.81
CA ILE A 39 3.53 9.22 9.35
C ILE A 39 4.44 10.29 9.92
N ASN A 40 4.86 10.12 11.17
CA ASN A 40 5.79 11.03 11.85
C ASN A 40 5.39 12.52 11.74
N SER A 41 4.08 12.79 11.81
CA SER A 41 3.52 14.15 11.64
C SER A 41 3.96 14.85 10.34
N GLY A 42 4.29 14.10 9.29
CA GLY A 42 4.79 14.62 8.01
C GLY A 42 6.27 15.01 7.98
N SER A 43 7.01 14.76 9.07
CA SER A 43 8.44 15.06 9.17
C SER A 43 9.31 13.87 8.79
N ASN A 44 10.54 14.15 8.37
CA ASN A 44 11.55 13.13 8.10
C ASN A 44 11.87 12.29 9.35
N ILE A 45 12.19 11.01 9.12
CA ILE A 45 12.72 10.11 10.14
C ILE A 45 14.20 9.94 9.83
N ASP A 46 15.04 10.59 10.62
CA ASP A 46 16.49 10.54 10.46
C ASP A 46 17.10 9.51 11.40
N ILE A 47 18.04 8.72 10.88
CA ILE A 47 18.73 7.66 11.62
C ILE A 47 20.22 7.91 11.49
N ASP A 48 20.86 8.23 12.62
CA ASP A 48 22.30 8.40 12.68
C ASP A 48 22.98 7.09 13.14
N PHE A 49 23.87 6.59 12.30
CA PHE A 49 24.70 5.43 12.58
C PHE A 49 26.02 5.78 13.29
N ASP A 50 26.28 7.07 13.52
CA ASP A 50 27.52 7.59 14.09
C ASP A 50 28.74 7.13 13.26
N ASN A 51 29.91 7.05 13.91
CA ASN A 51 31.11 6.48 13.30
C ASN A 51 31.06 4.95 13.37
N VAL A 52 31.01 4.30 12.21
CA VAL A 52 30.97 2.84 12.11
C VAL A 52 32.27 2.30 11.53
N GLY A 53 32.89 1.34 12.22
CA GLY A 53 34.01 0.59 11.67
C GLY A 53 33.55 -0.39 10.59
N ILE A 54 34.23 -0.44 9.44
CA ILE A 54 33.89 -1.36 8.32
C ILE A 54 33.86 -2.84 8.76
N SER A 55 34.65 -3.20 9.78
CA SER A 55 34.67 -4.54 10.36
C SER A 55 33.42 -4.89 11.17
N THR A 56 32.65 -3.91 11.65
CA THR A 56 31.41 -4.14 12.42
C THR A 56 30.17 -4.22 11.52
N ILE A 57 30.31 -3.99 10.21
CA ILE A 57 29.21 -4.08 9.25
C ILE A 57 29.00 -5.56 8.87
N ASP A 58 28.13 -6.23 9.61
CA ASP A 58 27.82 -7.67 9.49
C ASP A 58 26.31 -7.97 9.37
N GLY A 59 25.45 -6.94 9.34
CA GLY A 59 24.00 -7.09 9.34
C GLY A 59 23.37 -7.45 10.69
N VAL A 60 24.15 -7.44 11.76
CA VAL A 60 23.70 -7.69 13.14
C VAL A 60 24.03 -6.52 14.05
N ASN A 61 25.27 -6.04 14.02
CA ASN A 61 25.75 -4.87 14.75
C ASN A 61 25.26 -3.56 14.12
N ASN A 62 25.36 -2.47 14.87
CA ASN A 62 24.92 -1.13 14.43
C ASN A 62 23.41 -1.04 14.13
N ARG A 63 22.59 -1.91 14.73
CA ARG A 63 21.13 -1.80 14.66
C ARG A 63 20.67 -0.52 15.34
N LYS A 64 19.83 0.24 14.63
CA LYS A 64 19.17 1.45 15.14
C LYS A 64 17.66 1.29 14.97
N ALA A 65 16.90 1.74 15.96
CA ALA A 65 15.45 1.76 15.86
C ALA A 65 15.00 2.83 14.85
N VAL A 66 14.02 2.49 14.02
CA VAL A 66 13.30 3.45 13.18
C VAL A 66 12.12 3.94 14.02
N ASN A 67 12.28 5.05 14.73
CA ASN A 67 11.26 5.57 15.65
C ASN A 67 10.17 6.33 14.87
N TYR A 68 9.35 5.60 14.12
CA TYR A 68 8.24 6.16 13.37
C TYR A 68 6.95 6.14 14.19
N THR A 69 6.03 7.04 13.85
CA THR A 69 4.66 7.04 14.38
C THR A 69 3.67 7.03 13.23
N ILE A 70 2.52 6.40 13.43
CA ILE A 70 1.37 6.49 12.52
C ILE A 70 0.23 7.11 13.32
N ASN A 71 -0.23 8.28 12.91
CA ASN A 71 -1.33 8.99 13.56
C ASN A 71 -2.48 9.17 12.56
N CYS A 72 -3.59 8.50 12.83
CA CYS A 72 -4.83 8.60 12.04
C CYS A 72 -5.90 9.31 12.86
N THR A 73 -6.73 10.12 12.22
CA THR A 73 -7.92 10.66 12.90
C THR A 73 -8.92 9.53 13.18
N ALA A 74 -9.83 9.76 14.14
CA ALA A 74 -10.80 8.74 14.52
C ALA A 74 -11.68 8.34 13.33
N GLY A 75 -11.69 7.04 13.03
CA GLY A 75 -12.57 6.44 12.03
C GLY A 75 -13.78 5.76 12.65
N THR A 76 -14.82 5.57 11.84
CA THR A 76 -16.04 4.86 12.24
C THR A 76 -16.00 3.35 11.96
N LEU A 77 -14.99 2.88 11.22
CA LEU A 77 -14.84 1.49 10.77
C LEU A 77 -13.41 0.96 11.05
N PRO A 78 -13.22 -0.37 11.19
CA PRO A 78 -11.91 -0.99 11.38
C PRO A 78 -11.15 -1.09 10.05
N TRP A 79 -10.61 0.03 9.57
CA TRP A 79 -9.89 0.09 8.30
C TRP A 79 -8.61 -0.75 8.32
N ALA A 80 -8.45 -1.62 7.31
CA ALA A 80 -7.21 -2.36 7.09
C ALA A 80 -6.17 -1.45 6.44
N MET A 81 -4.91 -1.54 6.88
CA MET A 81 -3.82 -0.71 6.39
C MET A 81 -2.66 -1.57 5.90
N ARG A 82 -2.00 -1.12 4.83
CA ARG A 82 -0.75 -1.68 4.34
C ARG A 82 0.40 -0.73 4.61
N LEU A 83 1.55 -1.30 4.95
CA LEU A 83 2.82 -0.60 5.14
C LEU A 83 3.84 -1.13 4.12
N THR A 84 4.61 -0.22 3.52
CA THR A 84 5.73 -0.56 2.64
C THR A 84 6.86 0.45 2.83
N VAL A 85 8.09 0.01 2.61
CA VAL A 85 9.24 0.91 2.44
C VAL A 85 9.56 0.95 0.96
N GLN A 86 9.42 2.10 0.33
CA GLN A 86 9.73 2.32 -1.08
C GLN A 86 11.14 2.90 -1.24
N GLY A 87 11.93 2.31 -2.12
CA GLY A 87 13.29 2.77 -2.36
C GLY A 87 14.04 1.86 -3.32
N THR A 88 15.24 2.29 -3.69
CA THR A 88 16.14 1.49 -4.52
C THR A 88 16.79 0.42 -3.65
N ALA A 89 16.49 -0.84 -3.95
CA ALA A 89 17.14 -1.97 -3.28
C ALA A 89 18.58 -2.15 -3.78
N THR A 90 19.45 -2.63 -2.90
CA THR A 90 20.78 -3.11 -3.31
C THR A 90 20.66 -4.37 -4.16
N THR A 91 21.71 -4.67 -4.93
CA THR A 91 21.79 -5.90 -5.74
C THR A 91 22.02 -7.17 -4.93
N PHE A 92 22.58 -7.05 -3.72
CA PHE A 92 22.96 -8.17 -2.87
C PHE A 92 21.96 -8.44 -1.73
N ASP A 93 21.04 -7.51 -1.47
CA ASP A 93 20.01 -7.64 -0.43
C ASP A 93 18.77 -6.81 -0.79
N SER A 94 17.66 -7.50 -1.06
CA SER A 94 16.38 -6.88 -1.45
C SER A 94 15.67 -6.13 -0.31
N ALA A 95 16.08 -6.33 0.94
CA ALA A 95 15.59 -5.58 2.09
C ALA A 95 16.50 -4.39 2.44
N ALA A 96 17.61 -4.19 1.72
CA ALA A 96 18.54 -3.10 1.95
C ALA A 96 18.38 -1.96 0.97
N VAL A 97 18.27 -0.74 1.49
CA VAL A 97 18.28 0.49 0.70
C VAL A 97 19.71 0.75 0.22
N GLN A 98 19.85 1.03 -1.06
CA GLN A 98 21.11 1.44 -1.68
C GLN A 98 21.60 2.75 -1.06
N SER A 99 22.83 2.73 -0.54
CA SER A 99 23.49 3.94 -0.05
C SER A 99 24.28 4.64 -1.16
N SER A 100 24.78 5.84 -0.86
CA SER A 100 25.72 6.58 -1.68
C SER A 100 27.09 5.89 -1.85
N VAL A 101 27.38 4.85 -1.07
CA VAL A 101 28.62 4.06 -1.15
C VAL A 101 28.30 2.69 -1.76
N ALA A 102 28.97 2.37 -2.87
CA ALA A 102 28.83 1.08 -3.53
C ALA A 102 29.21 -0.08 -2.59
N GLY A 103 28.43 -1.16 -2.61
CA GLY A 103 28.62 -2.30 -1.71
C GLY A 103 28.12 -2.08 -0.28
N LEU A 104 27.65 -0.88 0.09
CA LEU A 104 27.03 -0.60 1.39
C LEU A 104 25.52 -0.36 1.23
N GLY A 105 24.74 -1.01 2.09
CA GLY A 105 23.29 -0.85 2.16
C GLY A 105 22.78 -0.76 3.59
N ILE A 106 21.55 -0.25 3.73
CA ILE A 106 20.84 -0.16 5.00
C ILE A 106 19.67 -1.14 4.94
N ARG A 107 19.82 -2.31 5.58
CA ARG A 107 18.75 -3.32 5.68
C ARG A 107 17.69 -2.87 6.64
N LEU A 108 16.43 -2.92 6.21
CA LEU A 108 15.28 -2.70 7.06
C LEU A 108 14.79 -4.03 7.64
N LEU A 109 14.46 -4.02 8.92
CA LEU A 109 13.88 -5.14 9.64
C LEU A 109 12.49 -4.73 10.14
N ARG A 110 11.54 -5.64 10.03
CA ARG A 110 10.21 -5.56 10.63
C ARG A 110 10.06 -6.70 11.63
N ASN A 111 9.95 -6.37 12.92
CA ASN A 111 9.93 -7.36 14.00
C ASN A 111 11.08 -8.37 13.86
N ASP A 112 12.31 -7.86 13.72
CA ASP A 112 13.56 -8.63 13.52
C ASP A 112 13.68 -9.45 12.23
N VAL A 113 12.67 -9.42 11.35
CA VAL A 113 12.70 -10.10 10.05
C VAL A 113 12.98 -9.10 8.92
N PRO A 114 13.80 -9.43 7.91
CA PRO A 114 14.02 -8.56 6.75
C PRO A 114 12.72 -8.04 6.14
N PHE A 115 12.58 -6.72 6.09
CA PHE A 115 11.47 -6.05 5.44
C PHE A 115 11.84 -5.76 3.99
N VAL A 116 11.50 -6.71 3.11
CA VAL A 116 11.76 -6.59 1.67
C VAL A 116 11.18 -5.28 1.14
N LEU A 117 12.02 -4.49 0.47
CA LEU A 117 11.61 -3.20 -0.06
C LEU A 117 10.56 -3.36 -1.15
N ASN A 118 9.74 -2.32 -1.34
CA ASN A 118 8.69 -2.25 -2.35
C ASN A 118 7.64 -3.36 -2.23
N THR A 119 7.56 -4.05 -1.08
CA THR A 119 6.63 -5.16 -0.83
C THR A 119 5.66 -4.80 0.30
N PRO A 120 4.37 -4.56 0.01
CA PRO A 120 3.42 -4.08 1.01
C PRO A 120 2.90 -5.19 1.92
N VAL A 121 2.89 -4.92 3.23
CA VAL A 121 2.37 -5.83 4.26
C VAL A 121 1.21 -5.25 5.03
N LEU A 122 0.28 -6.11 5.44
CA LEU A 122 -0.83 -5.72 6.30
C LEU A 122 -0.32 -5.38 7.70
N ILE A 123 -0.82 -4.27 8.25
CA ILE A 123 -0.53 -3.83 9.62
C ILE A 123 -1.81 -3.38 10.33
N ASN A 124 -1.76 -3.39 11.65
CA ASN A 124 -2.72 -2.70 12.49
C ASN A 124 -2.12 -1.34 12.90
N PRO A 125 -2.72 -0.20 12.53
CA PRO A 125 -2.19 1.12 12.89
C PRO A 125 -2.20 1.39 14.40
N SER A 126 -3.04 0.72 15.19
CA SER A 126 -3.06 0.82 16.66
C SER A 126 -1.93 0.03 17.33
N SER A 127 -1.29 -0.89 16.60
CA SER A 127 -0.15 -1.67 17.06
C SER A 127 0.84 -1.85 15.90
N PRO A 128 1.48 -0.75 15.46
CA PRO A 128 2.39 -0.80 14.32
C PRO A 128 3.61 -1.69 14.62
N PRO A 129 4.18 -2.38 13.62
CA PRO A 129 5.33 -3.25 13.83
C PRO A 129 6.57 -2.46 14.25
N LEU A 130 7.49 -3.11 14.96
CA LEU A 130 8.80 -2.53 15.23
C LEU A 130 9.61 -2.48 13.93
N LEU A 131 10.15 -1.32 13.60
CA LEU A 131 11.08 -1.16 12.48
C LEU A 131 12.48 -0.85 12.98
N GLN A 132 13.48 -1.49 12.38
CA GLN A 132 14.89 -1.26 12.66
C GLN A 132 15.68 -1.16 11.36
N ALA A 133 16.78 -0.42 11.40
CA ALA A 133 17.73 -0.28 10.32
C ALA A 133 19.08 -0.84 10.76
N VAL A 134 19.74 -1.60 9.89
CA VAL A 134 21.06 -2.19 10.16
C VAL A 134 21.94 -2.09 8.93
N LEU A 135 23.22 -1.77 9.14
CA LEU A 135 24.19 -1.70 8.05
C LEU A 135 24.55 -3.10 7.56
N VAL A 136 24.54 -3.26 6.24
CA VAL A 136 24.94 -4.48 5.55
C VAL A 136 25.91 -4.13 4.43
N LYS A 137 26.84 -5.04 4.15
CA LYS A 137 27.79 -4.90 3.05
C LYS A 137 27.76 -6.10 2.13
N ASP A 138 28.05 -5.88 0.87
CA ASP A 138 28.32 -6.95 -0.06
C ASP A 138 29.61 -7.67 0.33
N THR A 139 29.52 -8.99 0.53
CA THR A 139 30.60 -9.86 0.99
C THR A 139 31.86 -9.83 0.13
N GLY A 140 31.75 -9.41 -1.14
CA GLY A 140 32.88 -9.25 -2.06
C GLY A 140 33.40 -7.81 -2.21
N SER A 141 32.75 -6.83 -1.57
CA SER A 141 33.06 -5.41 -1.77
C SER A 141 34.05 -4.87 -0.74
N SER A 142 34.96 -4.01 -1.20
CA SER A 142 35.79 -3.18 -0.32
C SER A 142 35.11 -1.83 -0.15
N LEU A 143 34.74 -1.49 1.09
CA LEU A 143 34.13 -0.20 1.40
C LEU A 143 35.19 0.89 1.58
N ALA A 144 34.90 2.09 1.09
CA ALA A 144 35.72 3.26 1.34
C ALA A 144 35.46 3.83 2.74
N LEU A 145 36.49 4.42 3.36
CA LEU A 145 36.40 5.13 4.65
C LEU A 145 35.86 6.55 4.44
N VAL A 146 34.57 6.66 4.10
CA VAL A 146 33.88 7.93 3.83
C VAL A 146 32.50 7.92 4.46
N GLY A 147 31.91 9.10 4.64
CA GLY A 147 30.50 9.23 5.03
C GLY A 147 29.56 8.68 3.95
N PHE A 148 28.39 8.21 4.38
CA PHE A 148 27.37 7.64 3.50
C PHE A 148 25.98 8.19 3.84
N THR A 149 25.09 8.19 2.86
CA THR A 149 23.67 8.52 3.03
C THR A 149 22.80 7.52 2.27
N ALA A 150 21.56 7.33 2.71
CA ALA A 150 20.55 6.54 2.02
C ALA A 150 19.17 7.11 2.35
N SER A 151 18.25 7.03 1.39
CA SER A 151 16.89 7.56 1.54
C SER A 151 15.87 6.56 1.00
N ALA A 152 14.76 6.44 1.71
CA ALA A 152 13.61 5.64 1.34
C ALA A 152 12.33 6.28 1.88
N THR A 153 11.19 5.90 1.32
CA THR A 153 9.87 6.40 1.71
C THR A 153 9.14 5.33 2.49
N LEU A 154 8.83 5.59 3.76
CA LEU A 154 7.86 4.78 4.50
C LEU A 154 6.45 5.20 4.09
N LEU A 155 5.69 4.28 3.50
CA LEU A 155 4.35 4.54 2.99
C LEU A 155 3.34 3.65 3.71
N ALA A 156 2.30 4.27 4.25
CA ALA A 156 1.13 3.60 4.80
C ALA A 156 -0.11 4.01 4.02
N TYR A 157 -0.95 3.05 3.62
CA TYR A 157 -2.16 3.31 2.85
C TYR A 157 -3.26 2.31 3.22
N TYR A 158 -4.51 2.76 3.14
CA TYR A 158 -5.67 1.90 3.40
C TYR A 158 -5.89 0.88 2.28
N GLN A 159 -6.45 -0.27 2.63
CA GLN A 159 -6.89 -1.30 1.70
C GLN A 159 -8.33 -1.05 1.23
#